data_AF-A0A533YSE4-F1
#
_entry.id   AF-A0A533YSE4-F1
#
_cell.length_a   1.000
_cell.length_b   1.000
_cell.length_c   1.000
_cell.angle_alpha   90.00
_cell.angle_beta   90.00
_cell.angle_gamma   90.00
#
_symmetry.space_group_name_H-M   'P 1'
#
loop_
_entity.id
_entity.type
_entity.pdbx_description
1 polymer ?
#
loop_
_entity_poly.entity_id
_entity_poly.type
_entity_poly.pdbx_seq_one_letter_code
_entity_poly.pdbx_strand_id
1 'polypeptide(L)'
;MSRRKVPERCNLGARHRWGIENNFLVEKHHGYHYQHGFSTDWKAMRGYHYLMQLGHLINVLAQHTAVLAKLVRQLGVRGLLQLLEETVAGPWLKLDRLVQVLRLPYQLRLD
;
A
#
# COMPACT_ATOMS: atom_id res chain seq x y z
N MET A 1 6.70 -35.57 4.62
CA MET A 1 6.95 -34.10 4.69
C MET A 1 8.40 -33.87 5.12
N SER A 2 9.23 -33.17 4.33
CA SER A 2 10.63 -32.96 4.72
C SER A 2 10.78 -31.84 5.76
N ARG A 3 11.57 -32.10 6.81
CA ARG A 3 11.76 -31.25 8.01
C ARG A 3 12.23 -29.81 7.71
N ARG A 4 12.91 -29.60 6.58
CA ARG A 4 13.45 -28.28 6.17
C ARG A 4 12.37 -27.26 5.78
N LYS A 5 11.16 -27.69 5.43
CA LYS A 5 10.06 -26.79 4.99
C LYS A 5 9.27 -26.15 6.12
N VAL A 6 9.43 -26.63 7.37
CA VAL A 6 8.63 -26.17 8.51
C VAL A 6 9.03 -24.76 8.94
N PRO A 7 10.32 -24.43 9.15
CA PRO A 7 10.72 -23.07 9.53
C PRO A 7 10.40 -22.03 8.46
N GLU A 8 10.61 -22.33 7.17
CA GLU A 8 10.24 -21.42 6.08
C GLU A 8 8.74 -21.13 6.06
N ARG A 9 7.90 -22.17 6.12
CA ARG A 9 6.44 -21.99 6.07
C ARG A 9 5.89 -21.31 7.32
N CYS A 10 6.36 -21.72 8.50
CA CYS A 10 5.89 -21.18 9.77
C CYS A 10 6.45 -19.79 10.06
N ASN A 11 7.73 -19.52 9.79
CA ASN A 11 8.32 -18.21 10.11
C ASN A 11 8.11 -17.19 8.99
N LEU A 12 8.29 -17.54 7.72
CA LEU A 12 8.14 -16.57 6.63
C LEU A 12 6.65 -16.41 6.28
N GLY A 13 5.95 -17.52 6.05
CA GLY A 13 4.53 -17.49 5.68
C GLY A 13 3.62 -16.90 6.76
N ALA A 14 3.80 -17.28 8.03
CA ALA A 14 2.93 -16.78 9.10
C ALA A 14 3.17 -15.29 9.41
N ARG A 15 4.41 -14.78 9.24
CA ARG A 15 4.69 -13.35 9.40
C ARG A 15 3.96 -12.49 8.37
N HIS A 16 3.94 -12.92 7.11
CA HIS A 16 3.18 -12.24 6.06
C HIS A 16 1.67 -12.24 6.36
N ARG A 17 1.12 -13.38 6.82
CA ARG A 17 -0.29 -13.46 7.23
C ARG A 17 -0.61 -12.55 8.42
N TRP A 18 0.25 -12.53 9.44
CA TRP A 18 0.08 -11.67 10.61
C TRP A 18 0.08 -10.19 10.23
N GLY A 19 0.89 -9.80 9.24
CA GLY A 19 0.87 -8.45 8.67
C GLY A 19 -0.52 -8.07 8.11
N ILE A 20 -1.20 -8.98 7.43
CA ILE A 20 -2.56 -8.77 6.89
C ILE A 20 -3.57 -8.62 8.04
N GLU A 21 -3.51 -9.49 9.05
CA GLU A 21 -4.39 -9.42 10.21
C GLU A 21 -4.22 -8.11 10.99
N ASN A 22 -2.96 -7.66 11.15
CA ASN A 22 -2.66 -6.38 11.79
C ASN A 22 -3.22 -5.20 10.97
N ASN A 23 -3.14 -5.25 9.63
CA ASN A 23 -3.69 -4.21 8.78
C ASN A 23 -5.23 -4.11 8.92
N PHE A 24 -5.92 -5.25 9.02
CA PHE A 24 -7.36 -5.27 9.30
C PHE A 24 -7.70 -4.72 10.69
N LEU A 25 -6.86 -4.92 11.70
CA LEU A 25 -7.06 -4.31 13.02
C LEU A 25 -6.93 -2.78 12.95
N VAL A 26 -5.94 -2.28 12.20
CA VAL A 26 -5.76 -0.84 11.95
C VAL A 26 -6.99 -0.24 11.29
N GLU A 27 -7.50 -0.85 10.22
CA GLU A 27 -8.70 -0.37 9.50
C GLU A 27 -9.96 -0.36 10.38
N LYS A 28 -10.07 -1.31 11.31
CA LYS A 28 -11.23 -1.37 12.22
C LYS A 28 -11.15 -0.35 13.35
N HIS A 29 -9.97 -0.18 13.96
CA HIS A 29 -9.85 0.47 15.27
C HIS A 29 -9.02 1.75 15.29
N HIS A 30 -8.21 2.04 14.27
CA HIS A 30 -7.27 3.17 14.27
C HIS A 30 -7.76 4.34 13.39
N GLY A 31 -9.04 4.70 13.53
CA GLY A 31 -9.60 5.92 12.94
C GLY A 31 -10.24 5.78 11.56
N TYR A 32 -10.15 4.61 10.91
CA TYR A 32 -10.85 4.36 9.63
C TYR A 32 -12.26 3.76 9.81
N HIS A 33 -12.59 3.30 11.01
CA HIS A 33 -13.95 2.90 11.41
C HIS A 33 -14.68 1.96 10.44
N TYR A 34 -13.99 0.95 9.90
CA TYR A 34 -14.59 0.01 8.92
C TYR A 34 -15.80 -0.77 9.47
N GLN A 35 -16.00 -0.78 10.79
CA GLN A 35 -17.14 -1.43 11.43
C GLN A 35 -18.36 -0.51 11.54
N HIS A 36 -18.22 0.79 11.28
CA HIS A 36 -19.29 1.75 11.50
C HIS A 36 -20.18 1.91 10.27
N GLY A 37 -21.49 1.78 10.47
CA GLY A 37 -22.49 1.97 9.43
C GLY A 37 -22.87 3.44 9.26
N PHE A 38 -22.04 4.24 8.59
CA PHE A 38 -22.33 5.64 8.25
C PHE A 38 -23.54 5.85 7.30
N SER A 39 -24.01 4.81 6.62
CA SER A 39 -25.13 4.88 5.67
C SER A 39 -25.80 3.52 5.55
N THR A 40 -27.10 3.53 5.26
CA THR A 40 -27.87 2.32 4.92
C THR A 40 -27.81 2.01 3.42
N ASP A 41 -27.37 2.95 2.59
CA ASP A 41 -27.15 2.73 1.16
C ASP A 41 -25.84 1.95 0.94
N TRP A 42 -25.96 0.77 0.33
CA TRP A 42 -24.84 -0.11 0.04
C TRP A 42 -23.79 0.49 -0.91
N LYS A 43 -24.18 1.29 -1.90
CA LYS A 43 -23.24 1.98 -2.79
C LYS A 43 -22.47 3.04 -2.04
N ALA A 44 -23.15 3.83 -1.20
CA ALA A 44 -22.49 4.81 -0.35
C ALA A 44 -21.51 4.15 0.62
N MET A 45 -21.90 3.03 1.25
CA MET A 45 -21.04 2.27 2.16
C MET A 45 -19.80 1.72 1.45
N ARG A 46 -19.93 1.18 0.24
CA ARG A 46 -18.78 0.74 -0.56
C ARG A 46 -17.86 1.90 -0.93
N GLY A 47 -18.44 3.03 -1.34
CA GLY A 47 -17.69 4.25 -1.63
C GLY A 47 -16.85 4.71 -0.45
N TYR A 48 -17.45 4.72 0.75
CA TYR A 48 -16.74 5.01 2.00
C TYR A 48 -15.52 4.11 2.20
N HIS A 49 -15.69 2.79 2.08
CA HIS A 49 -14.60 1.83 2.28
C HIS A 49 -13.46 2.02 1.27
N TYR A 50 -13.77 2.30 0.00
CA TYR A 50 -12.75 2.59 -1.01
C TYR A 50 -11.97 3.87 -0.69
N LEU A 51 -12.66 4.93 -0.27
CA LEU A 51 -12.01 6.18 0.13
C LEU A 51 -11.12 5.99 1.36
N MET A 52 -11.57 5.22 2.36
CA MET A 52 -10.75 4.94 3.53
C MET A 52 -9.54 4.07 3.20
N GLN A 53 -9.67 3.12 2.25
CA GLN A 53 -8.54 2.30 1.81
C GLN A 53 -7.47 3.15 1.11
N LEU A 54 -7.88 4.13 0.30
CA LEU A 54 -6.95 5.12 -0.27
C LEU A 54 -6.32 6.00 0.81
N GLY A 55 -7.10 6.45 1.79
CA GLY A 55 -6.59 7.20 2.95
C GLY A 55 -5.53 6.40 3.72
N HIS A 56 -5.79 5.11 3.94
CA HIS A 56 -4.87 4.21 4.63
C HIS A 56 -3.55 4.06 3.85
N LEU A 57 -3.63 3.82 2.54
CA LEU A 57 -2.45 3.77 1.67
C LEU A 57 -1.59 5.04 1.81
N ILE A 58 -2.21 6.22 1.72
CA ILE A 58 -1.49 7.49 1.81
C ILE A 58 -0.86 7.66 3.19
N ASN A 59 -1.55 7.27 4.27
CA ASN A 59 -1.01 7.36 5.63
C ASN A 59 0.19 6.43 5.83
N VAL A 60 0.13 5.20 5.32
CA VAL A 60 1.28 4.27 5.34
C VAL A 60 2.46 4.85 4.57
N LEU A 61 2.23 5.43 3.39
CA LEU A 61 3.28 6.10 2.63
C LEU A 61 3.88 7.30 3.37
N ALA A 62 3.05 8.07 4.08
CA ALA A 62 3.50 9.21 4.88
C ALA A 62 4.36 8.78 6.07
N GLN A 63 3.99 7.67 6.73
CA GLN A 63 4.70 7.16 7.91
C GLN A 63 6.01 6.47 7.55
N HIS A 64 6.06 5.77 6.42
CA HIS A 64 7.20 4.91 6.07
C HIS A 64 8.09 5.45 4.96
N THR A 65 7.77 6.61 4.36
CA THR A 65 8.62 7.18 3.30
C THR A 65 8.83 8.69 3.46
N ALA A 66 10.09 9.11 3.42
CA ALA A 66 10.42 10.54 3.24
C ALA A 66 10.07 11.04 1.82
N VAL A 67 9.90 10.11 0.88
CA VAL A 67 9.60 10.39 -0.53
C VAL A 67 8.26 11.08 -0.67
N LEU A 68 7.22 10.66 0.06
CA LEU A 68 5.91 11.31 -0.04
C LEU A 68 5.99 12.79 0.36
N ALA A 69 6.66 13.10 1.46
CA ALA A 69 6.85 14.48 1.91
C ALA A 69 7.67 15.32 0.90
N LYS A 70 8.62 14.71 0.18
CA LYS A 70 9.35 15.37 -0.90
C LYS A 70 8.44 15.64 -2.10
N LEU A 71 7.64 14.66 -2.52
CA LEU A 71 6.70 14.80 -3.63
C LEU A 71 5.65 15.87 -3.36
N VAL A 72 5.07 15.91 -2.15
CA VAL A 72 4.11 16.96 -1.76
C VAL A 72 4.76 18.35 -1.82
N ARG A 73 6.00 18.50 -1.36
CA ARG A 73 6.73 19.78 -1.44
C ARG A 73 7.02 20.22 -2.87
N GLN A 74 7.23 19.27 -3.79
CA GLN A 74 7.57 19.56 -5.19
C GLN A 74 6.32 19.81 -6.06
N LEU A 75 5.28 18.98 -5.89
CA LEU A 75 4.10 18.96 -6.76
C LEU A 75 2.89 19.67 -6.14
N GLY A 76 2.92 19.94 -4.83
CA GLY A 76 1.73 20.32 -4.06
C GLY A 76 0.72 19.17 -3.94
N VAL A 77 -0.36 19.42 -3.19
CA VAL A 77 -1.41 18.41 -2.96
C VAL A 77 -2.14 18.04 -4.25
N ARG A 78 -2.46 19.02 -5.10
CA ARG A 78 -3.16 18.78 -6.38
C ARG A 78 -2.30 17.96 -7.35
N GLY A 79 -1.01 18.29 -7.46
CA GLY A 79 -0.09 17.54 -8.30
C GLY A 79 0.14 16.11 -7.79
N LEU A 80 0.15 15.88 -6.47
CA LEU A 80 0.18 14.53 -5.92
C LEU A 80 -1.10 13.74 -6.27
N LEU A 81 -2.28 14.35 -6.17
CA LEU A 81 -3.54 13.71 -6.52
C LEU A 81 -3.58 13.33 -8.01
N GLN A 82 -3.15 14.24 -8.88
CA GLN A 82 -3.04 13.98 -10.31
C GLN A 82 -2.05 12.83 -10.59
N LEU A 83 -0.89 12.81 -9.93
CA LEU A 83 0.07 11.71 -10.06
C LEU A 83 -0.53 10.37 -9.63
N LEU A 84 -1.29 10.35 -8.53
CA LEU A 84 -1.97 9.13 -8.04
C LEU A 84 -3.02 8.66 -9.05
N GLU A 85 -3.84 9.57 -9.58
CA GLU A 85 -4.84 9.28 -10.60
C GLU A 85 -4.19 8.69 -11.87
N GLU A 86 -3.13 9.33 -12.38
CA GLU A 86 -2.34 8.84 -13.52
C GLU A 86 -1.68 7.49 -13.23
N THR A 87 -1.26 7.25 -11.98
CA THR A 87 -0.68 5.97 -11.55
C THR A 87 -1.71 4.85 -11.59
N VAL A 88 -2.94 5.12 -11.14
CA VAL A 88 -4.05 4.16 -11.11
C VAL A 88 -4.64 3.91 -12.51
N ALA A 89 -4.73 4.94 -13.35
CA ALA A 89 -5.24 4.82 -14.73
C ALA A 89 -4.30 4.04 -15.67
N GLY A 90 -3.00 3.97 -15.35
CA GLY A 90 -1.99 3.11 -15.97
C GLY A 90 -1.42 3.60 -17.32
N PRO A 91 -0.28 3.05 -17.81
CA PRO A 91 0.67 2.13 -17.18
C PRO A 91 2.11 2.71 -17.20
N TRP A 92 2.61 3.20 -16.06
CA TRP A 92 3.99 3.71 -15.96
C TRP A 92 5.05 2.61 -16.15
N LEU A 93 4.65 1.36 -15.95
CA LEU A 93 5.51 0.19 -16.10
C LEU A 93 5.51 -0.32 -17.55
N LYS A 94 6.36 0.27 -18.37
CA LYS A 94 6.78 -0.37 -19.62
C LYS A 94 7.68 -1.55 -19.27
N LEU A 95 7.24 -2.77 -19.60
CA LEU A 95 7.97 -4.00 -19.31
C LEU A 95 9.41 -3.93 -19.83
N ASP A 96 9.62 -3.38 -21.02
CA ASP A 96 10.94 -3.21 -21.63
C ASP A 96 11.88 -2.34 -20.77
N ARG A 97 11.34 -1.25 -20.20
CA ARG A 97 12.10 -0.36 -19.31
C ARG A 97 12.45 -1.06 -18.00
N LEU A 98 11.54 -1.89 -17.48
CA LEU A 98 11.75 -2.62 -16.25
C LEU A 98 12.82 -3.71 -16.41
N VAL A 99 12.81 -4.43 -17.53
CA VAL A 99 13.84 -5.42 -17.88
C VAL A 99 15.21 -4.75 -18.03
N GLN A 100 15.28 -3.54 -18.60
CA GLN A 100 16.53 -2.79 -18.68
C GLN A 100 17.06 -2.38 -17.29
N VAL A 101 16.19 -1.88 -16.41
CA VAL A 101 16.57 -1.49 -15.04
C VAL A 101 17.04 -2.70 -14.22
N LEU A 102 16.37 -3.85 -14.34
CA LEU A 102 16.77 -5.08 -13.64
C LEU A 102 18.13 -5.63 -14.08
N ARG A 103 18.58 -5.28 -15.30
CA ARG A 103 19.90 -5.67 -15.82
C ARG A 103 21.03 -4.75 -15.33
N LEU A 104 20.70 -3.56 -14.82
CA LEU A 104 21.70 -2.69 -14.23
C LEU A 104 22.13 -3.27 -12.87
N PRO A 105 23.43 -3.21 -12.51
CA PRO A 105 23.86 -3.54 -11.17
C PRO A 105 23.20 -2.55 -10.21
N TYR A 106 22.23 -3.02 -9.42
CA TYR A 106 21.58 -2.22 -8.41
C TYR A 106 21.94 -2.74 -7.02
N GLN A 107 22.19 -1.83 -6.11
CA GLN A 107 22.46 -2.13 -4.70
C GLN A 107 21.30 -1.55 -3.89
N LEU A 108 20.49 -2.41 -3.29
CA LEU A 108 19.49 -2.00 -2.31
C LEU A 108 20.23 -1.48 -1.08
N ARG A 109 20.19 -0.16 -0.87
CA ARG A 109 20.59 0.43 0.41
C ARG A 109 19.46 0.20 1.39
N LEU A 110 19.74 -0.61 2.41
CA LEU A 110 18.91 -0.74 3.58
C LEU A 110 19.47 0.27 4.58
N ASP A 111 18.83 1.43 4.65
CA ASP A 111 19.08 2.41 5.72
C ASP A 111 18.36 1.96 7.01
#